data_AF-V6AQP1-F1
#
_entry.id   AF-V6AQP1-F1
#
_cell.length_a   1.000
_cell.length_b   1.000
_cell.length_c   1.000
_cell.angle_alpha   90.00
_cell.angle_beta   90.00
_cell.angle_gamma   90.00
#
_symmetry.space_group_name_H-M   'P 1'
#
loop_
_entity.id
_entity.type
_entity.pdbx_description
1 polymer ?
#
loop_
_entity_poly.entity_id
_entity_poly.type
_entity_poly.pdbx_seq_one_letter_code
_entity_poly.pdbx_strand_id
1 'polypeptide(L)'
;MKITLVLIVGIVFMLSYSIDTVSAYSTTAITVPSGTKYTLWTDLNAGNRFQVSISVSGGTNDDVYLAVTDPYGNTLVSGRIVQQYSTEIVADSTGRYNFEFDNNMSAVSDKQVSFSYQTISQSQNPNTPSSDSTNYNPNVQESYHYVYIDQLPDYATSYATNVIYEATNAWTNANPDIKFYKAETEGQADLVVHWIRDYGTVAGTLGEYVRGTKLVQVGLGDSNCLGTWQPYSTQTVEHIATHEIGHFLGLDHSSNPNSIMYPVIPIDYGEVTIQQNLAAGYISYVPFCTSKDETSFHYSITSDDPTYGFKVYVVPAISEYDGLKNSLSFNHYSGSGCYGENYITYGNTCEGISKGSGLLIILDNRQTNALTKLTITQQEIPFTTGTMQSTTSAIVSYNYMSNAEETQATMQKAISEAQSSLQSQIDAAAKAQAQAEAQAESVAQAKEQMQNKINTVMEKAQSEISKVKSEAESKIGAISEAHEKKDVYQSQIDKLNSELISLEKSISDKSDESSQDEINMADTSPTRDYTLFLHITIKA
;
A
#
# COMPACT_ATOMS: atom_id res chain seq x y z
N MET A 1 31.22 20.14 -93.26
CA MET A 1 29.98 20.05 -92.47
C MET A 1 30.39 19.99 -91.00
N LYS A 2 30.32 21.12 -90.27
CA LYS A 2 29.28 21.42 -89.24
C LYS A 2 29.28 20.35 -88.12
N ILE A 3 29.56 20.59 -86.84
CA ILE A 3 29.38 21.75 -85.95
C ILE A 3 30.28 21.62 -84.69
N THR A 4 30.63 22.79 -84.15
CA THR A 4 31.34 23.23 -82.93
C THR A 4 30.82 22.71 -81.57
N LEU A 5 31.70 22.56 -80.56
CA LEU A 5 31.42 22.76 -79.11
C LEU A 5 32.78 22.93 -78.36
N VAL A 6 33.30 24.14 -78.09
CA VAL A 6 33.09 25.08 -76.96
C VAL A 6 33.30 24.49 -75.55
N LEU A 7 34.35 24.98 -74.88
CA LEU A 7 34.68 24.94 -73.45
C LEU A 7 33.50 25.29 -72.52
N ILE A 8 33.34 24.59 -71.37
CA ILE A 8 32.95 25.19 -70.07
C ILE A 8 33.59 24.41 -68.90
N VAL A 9 34.52 25.10 -68.22
CA VAL A 9 34.74 25.28 -66.76
C VAL A 9 34.83 24.04 -65.84
N GLY A 10 35.94 24.02 -65.11
CA GLY A 10 36.30 23.01 -64.13
C GLY A 10 35.38 22.93 -62.91
N ILE A 11 35.27 21.71 -62.43
CA ILE A 11 34.81 21.38 -61.10
C ILE A 11 35.96 20.61 -60.44
N VAL A 12 36.71 21.35 -59.62
CA VAL A 12 37.58 20.79 -58.59
C VAL A 12 36.65 20.22 -57.53
N PHE A 13 36.32 18.93 -57.61
CA PHE A 13 35.80 18.20 -56.46
C PHE A 13 37.01 17.62 -55.73
N MET A 14 37.33 18.22 -54.59
CA MET A 14 38.14 17.59 -53.55
C MET A 14 37.55 16.21 -53.25
N LEU A 15 38.20 15.16 -53.72
CA LEU A 15 38.14 13.86 -53.06
C LEU A 15 38.98 14.00 -51.79
N SER A 16 38.35 14.49 -50.72
CA SER A 16 38.83 14.25 -49.37
C SER A 16 38.85 12.74 -49.18
N TYR A 17 40.05 12.16 -49.17
CA TYR A 17 40.28 10.84 -48.63
C TYR A 17 39.83 10.86 -47.17
N SER A 18 38.66 10.30 -46.88
CA SER A 18 38.37 9.80 -45.54
C SER A 18 39.34 8.66 -45.31
N ILE A 19 40.39 8.91 -44.54
CA ILE A 19 41.17 7.83 -43.96
C ILE A 19 40.30 7.28 -42.84
N ASP A 20 39.44 6.32 -43.15
CA ASP A 20 38.81 5.51 -42.11
C ASP A 20 39.96 4.82 -41.38
N THR A 21 40.18 5.22 -40.14
CA THR A 21 41.15 4.55 -39.27
C THR A 21 40.58 3.17 -38.97
N VAL A 22 41.09 2.14 -39.63
CA VAL A 22 40.75 0.75 -39.32
C VAL A 22 41.34 0.44 -37.95
N SER A 23 40.49 0.42 -36.92
CA SER A 23 40.85 -0.05 -35.59
C SER A 23 40.93 -1.58 -35.66
N ALA A 24 42.12 -2.14 -35.41
CA ALA A 24 42.32 -3.59 -35.42
C ALA A 24 41.90 -4.19 -34.07
N TYR A 25 40.71 -4.79 -34.01
CA TYR A 25 40.28 -5.57 -32.85
C TYR A 25 40.99 -6.93 -32.83
N SER A 26 41.43 -7.34 -31.64
CA SER A 26 41.86 -8.70 -31.36
C SER A 26 40.65 -9.55 -31.01
N THR A 27 40.45 -10.66 -31.71
CA THR A 27 39.31 -11.57 -31.44
C THR A 27 39.82 -12.93 -30.98
N THR A 28 39.26 -13.42 -29.87
CA THR A 28 39.47 -14.77 -29.35
C THR A 28 38.12 -15.45 -29.20
N ALA A 29 38.00 -16.70 -29.65
CA ALA A 29 36.82 -17.52 -29.39
C ALA A 29 37.19 -18.64 -28.41
N ILE A 30 36.39 -18.83 -27.38
CA ILE A 30 36.53 -19.91 -26.40
C ILE A 30 35.26 -20.75 -26.34
N THR A 31 35.41 -22.02 -26.00
CA THR A 31 34.29 -22.88 -25.62
C THR A 31 34.22 -22.93 -24.09
N VAL A 32 33.05 -22.62 -23.53
CA VAL A 32 32.73 -22.75 -22.11
C VAL A 32 31.81 -23.98 -21.95
N PRO A 33 32.37 -25.13 -21.53
CA PRO A 33 31.58 -26.34 -21.39
C PRO A 33 30.40 -26.19 -20.43
N SER A 34 29.37 -27.00 -20.64
CA SER A 34 28.21 -27.06 -19.75
C SER A 34 28.64 -27.33 -18.29
N GLY A 35 28.10 -26.59 -17.33
CA GLY A 35 28.42 -26.80 -15.91
C GLY A 35 29.79 -26.29 -15.47
N THR A 36 30.43 -25.40 -16.25
CA THR A 36 31.78 -24.91 -15.96
C THR A 36 31.91 -23.39 -16.05
N LYS A 37 33.01 -22.87 -15.51
CA LYS A 37 33.45 -21.49 -15.62
C LYS A 37 34.72 -21.40 -16.46
N TYR A 38 34.87 -20.34 -17.23
CA TYR A 38 36.09 -20.04 -17.97
C TYR A 38 36.46 -18.57 -17.81
N THR A 39 37.74 -18.28 -17.58
CA THR A 39 38.22 -16.91 -17.36
C THR A 39 39.18 -16.48 -18.46
N LEU A 40 38.85 -15.39 -19.16
CA LEU A 40 39.80 -14.63 -19.98
C LEU A 40 40.38 -13.49 -19.15
N TRP A 41 41.56 -13.01 -19.51
CA TRP A 41 42.20 -11.91 -18.81
C TRP A 41 43.01 -11.03 -19.75
N THR A 42 43.22 -9.79 -19.33
CA THR A 42 44.07 -8.82 -20.00
C THR A 42 44.81 -7.98 -18.97
N ASP A 43 46.06 -7.65 -19.23
CA ASP A 43 46.85 -6.77 -18.36
C ASP A 43 46.75 -5.34 -18.92
N LEU A 44 46.26 -4.41 -18.11
CA LEU A 44 46.07 -3.01 -18.47
C LEU A 44 46.92 -2.12 -17.58
N ASN A 45 47.44 -1.03 -18.13
CA ASN A 45 48.02 0.08 -17.35
C ASN A 45 46.90 1.04 -16.95
N ALA A 46 47.05 1.66 -15.77
CA ALA A 46 46.16 2.72 -15.34
C ALA A 46 46.03 3.81 -16.43
N GLY A 47 44.80 4.20 -16.73
CA GLY A 47 44.42 5.14 -17.80
C GLY A 47 44.19 4.51 -19.18
N ASN A 48 44.56 3.25 -19.42
CA ASN A 48 44.22 2.59 -20.69
C ASN A 48 42.69 2.46 -20.84
N ARG A 49 42.18 2.67 -22.06
CA ARG A 49 40.80 2.33 -22.42
C ARG A 49 40.77 0.97 -23.10
N PHE A 50 39.94 0.07 -22.62
CA PHE A 50 39.78 -1.29 -23.13
C PHE A 50 38.35 -1.46 -23.65
N GLN A 51 38.20 -1.42 -24.96
CA GLN A 51 36.91 -1.64 -25.61
C GLN A 51 36.75 -3.13 -25.87
N VAL A 52 35.64 -3.71 -25.46
CA VAL A 52 35.37 -5.13 -25.57
C VAL A 52 33.96 -5.38 -26.05
N SER A 53 33.80 -6.37 -26.93
CA SER A 53 32.56 -6.88 -27.45
C SER A 53 32.57 -8.41 -27.33
N ILE A 54 31.51 -8.93 -26.74
CA ILE A 54 31.32 -10.33 -26.38
C ILE A 54 30.05 -10.80 -27.09
N SER A 55 30.11 -11.93 -27.77
CA SER A 55 28.94 -12.61 -28.29
C SER A 55 28.99 -14.10 -27.95
N VAL A 56 27.83 -14.65 -27.62
CA VAL A 56 27.67 -16.00 -27.15
C VAL A 56 26.79 -16.77 -28.13
N SER A 57 27.13 -18.03 -28.40
CA SER A 57 26.39 -18.90 -29.31
C SER A 57 26.55 -20.37 -28.92
N GLY A 58 25.58 -21.22 -29.26
CA GLY A 58 25.64 -22.66 -29.04
C GLY A 58 24.76 -23.11 -27.86
N GLY A 59 23.70 -23.86 -28.17
CA GLY A 59 22.75 -24.41 -27.20
C GLY A 59 21.41 -23.66 -27.15
N THR A 60 20.61 -23.89 -26.11
CA THR A 60 19.36 -23.15 -25.88
C THR A 60 19.68 -21.79 -25.25
N ASN A 61 19.00 -20.72 -25.69
CA ASN A 61 19.09 -19.33 -25.22
C ASN A 61 20.41 -18.55 -25.42
N ASP A 62 21.48 -19.19 -25.92
CA ASP A 62 22.75 -18.56 -26.29
C ASP A 62 23.34 -17.59 -25.24
N ASP A 63 23.21 -17.91 -23.95
CA ASP A 63 23.59 -17.05 -22.83
C ASP A 63 24.65 -17.65 -21.88
N VAL A 64 25.42 -16.78 -21.22
CA VAL A 64 26.29 -17.10 -20.08
C VAL A 64 26.21 -16.00 -19.02
N TYR A 65 26.55 -16.33 -17.78
CA TYR A 65 26.79 -15.32 -16.75
C TYR A 65 28.16 -14.68 -16.93
N LEU A 66 28.22 -13.34 -16.98
CA LEU A 66 29.46 -12.58 -17.07
C LEU A 66 29.78 -11.87 -15.74
N ALA A 67 30.99 -12.08 -15.26
CA ALA A 67 31.60 -11.28 -14.21
C ALA A 67 32.94 -10.70 -14.68
N VAL A 68 33.20 -9.43 -14.35
CA VAL A 68 34.47 -8.76 -14.66
C VAL A 68 35.06 -8.22 -13.37
N THR A 69 36.34 -8.49 -13.10
CA THR A 69 37.03 -7.99 -11.91
C THR A 69 38.28 -7.19 -12.27
N ASP A 70 38.59 -6.20 -11.43
CA ASP A 70 39.84 -5.45 -11.48
C ASP A 70 41.02 -6.25 -10.86
N PRO A 71 42.25 -5.71 -10.88
CA PRO A 71 43.44 -6.36 -10.32
C PRO A 71 43.42 -6.59 -8.81
N TYR A 72 42.55 -5.90 -8.09
CA TYR A 72 42.37 -6.03 -6.63
C TYR A 72 41.24 -6.99 -6.27
N GLY A 73 40.53 -7.53 -7.27
CA GLY A 73 39.40 -8.43 -7.09
C GLY A 73 38.05 -7.71 -6.88
N ASN A 74 37.98 -6.39 -7.11
CA ASN A 74 36.72 -5.67 -7.10
C ASN A 74 35.95 -6.00 -8.38
N THR A 75 34.65 -6.29 -8.24
CA THR A 75 33.80 -6.63 -9.38
C THR A 75 33.35 -5.36 -10.10
N LEU A 76 33.73 -5.21 -11.37
CA LEU A 76 33.37 -4.12 -12.28
C LEU A 76 32.05 -4.39 -13.02
N VAL A 77 31.75 -5.67 -13.24
CA VAL A 77 30.48 -6.15 -13.82
C VAL A 77 30.12 -7.42 -13.08
N SER A 78 28.93 -7.49 -12.47
CA SER A 78 28.46 -8.68 -11.75
C SER A 78 27.12 -9.19 -12.29
N GLY A 79 26.97 -10.51 -12.34
CA GLY A 79 25.65 -11.17 -12.37
C GLY A 79 24.80 -10.99 -13.62
N ARG A 80 25.38 -10.59 -14.76
CA ARG A 80 24.61 -10.41 -16.01
C ARG A 80 24.54 -11.70 -16.81
N ILE A 81 23.33 -12.13 -17.16
CA ILE A 81 23.10 -13.12 -18.21
C ILE A 81 23.24 -12.38 -19.56
N VAL A 82 24.21 -12.76 -20.38
CA VAL A 82 24.52 -12.06 -21.63
C VAL A 82 24.49 -13.01 -22.83
N GLN A 83 23.79 -12.61 -23.90
CA GLN A 83 23.92 -13.19 -25.24
C GLN A 83 24.88 -12.38 -26.10
N GLN A 84 24.84 -11.06 -25.92
CA GLN A 84 25.78 -10.09 -26.46
C GLN A 84 26.06 -9.02 -25.40
N TYR A 85 27.30 -8.56 -25.32
CA TYR A 85 27.70 -7.51 -24.40
C TYR A 85 28.82 -6.69 -25.00
N SER A 86 28.70 -5.36 -25.00
CA SER A 86 29.76 -4.46 -25.44
C SER A 86 29.95 -3.37 -24.41
N THR A 87 31.19 -3.10 -24.05
CA THR A 87 31.52 -2.02 -23.09
C THR A 87 32.91 -1.45 -23.37
N GLU A 88 33.19 -0.34 -22.74
CA GLU A 88 34.53 0.22 -22.61
C GLU A 88 34.90 0.31 -21.13
N ILE A 89 36.06 -0.25 -20.78
CA ILE A 89 36.62 -0.18 -19.43
C ILE A 89 37.79 0.79 -19.45
N VAL A 90 37.76 1.81 -18.61
CA VAL A 90 38.94 2.62 -18.32
C VAL A 90 39.66 1.98 -17.14
N ALA A 91 40.91 1.58 -17.31
CA ALA A 91 41.65 0.92 -16.25
C ALA A 91 42.03 1.94 -15.17
N ASP A 92 41.40 1.88 -14.00
CA ASP A 92 41.75 2.75 -12.87
C ASP A 92 43.08 2.37 -12.20
N SER A 93 43.51 1.11 -12.38
CA SER A 93 44.74 0.60 -11.80
C SER A 93 45.51 -0.27 -12.78
N THR A 94 46.84 -0.25 -12.66
CA THR A 94 47.71 -1.11 -13.46
C THR A 94 47.62 -2.53 -12.93
N GLY A 95 47.24 -3.49 -13.77
CA GLY A 95 47.23 -4.90 -13.42
C GLY A 95 46.31 -5.75 -14.28
N ARG A 96 46.01 -6.96 -13.79
CA ARG A 96 45.20 -7.95 -14.50
C ARG A 96 43.71 -7.75 -14.28
N TYR A 97 42.98 -7.59 -15.37
CA TYR A 97 41.53 -7.59 -15.39
C TYR A 97 41.04 -8.96 -15.86
N ASN A 98 40.10 -9.56 -15.12
CA ASN A 98 39.56 -10.89 -15.41
C ASN A 98 38.13 -10.79 -15.93
N PHE A 99 37.79 -11.60 -16.93
CA PHE A 99 36.47 -11.78 -17.51
C PHE A 99 36.07 -13.25 -17.32
N GLU A 100 35.23 -13.51 -16.32
CA GLU A 100 34.72 -14.85 -16.01
C GLU A 100 33.37 -15.07 -16.71
N PHE A 101 33.32 -16.16 -17.47
CA PHE A 101 32.12 -16.66 -18.14
C PHE A 101 31.66 -17.92 -17.41
N ASP A 102 30.47 -17.88 -16.82
CA ASP A 102 29.88 -18.98 -16.07
C ASP A 102 28.70 -19.60 -16.86
N ASN A 103 28.87 -20.88 -17.23
CA ASN A 103 27.87 -21.70 -17.92
C ASN A 103 27.31 -22.81 -17.00
N ASN A 104 27.26 -22.60 -15.69
CA ASN A 104 26.61 -23.51 -14.73
C ASN A 104 25.10 -23.63 -14.93
N MET A 105 24.48 -22.65 -15.61
CA MET A 105 23.07 -22.67 -15.94
C MET A 105 22.70 -23.68 -17.04
N SER A 106 23.65 -24.06 -17.90
CA SER A 106 23.41 -25.09 -18.91
C SER A 106 23.74 -26.47 -18.34
N ALA A 107 22.80 -27.41 -18.45
CA ALA A 107 22.98 -28.81 -18.02
C ALA A 107 23.55 -29.73 -19.12
N VAL A 108 23.39 -29.37 -20.41
CA VAL A 108 23.70 -30.27 -21.53
C VAL A 108 24.37 -29.59 -22.74
N SER A 109 24.55 -28.27 -22.74
CA SER A 109 25.06 -27.55 -23.92
C SER A 109 26.25 -26.64 -23.60
N ASP A 110 27.34 -26.87 -24.31
CA ASP A 110 28.51 -25.98 -24.33
C ASP A 110 28.18 -24.66 -25.04
N LYS A 111 28.81 -23.58 -24.59
CA LYS A 111 28.64 -22.23 -25.14
C LYS A 111 29.95 -21.78 -25.80
N GLN A 112 29.87 -21.25 -27.01
CA GLN A 112 30.96 -20.57 -27.69
C GLN A 112 30.88 -19.08 -27.38
N VAL A 113 31.94 -18.53 -26.80
CA VAL A 113 32.05 -17.10 -26.50
C VAL A 113 33.10 -16.49 -27.44
N SER A 114 32.68 -15.57 -28.30
CA SER A 114 33.57 -14.73 -29.09
C SER A 114 33.84 -13.44 -28.33
N PHE A 115 35.11 -13.18 -28.04
CA PHE A 115 35.63 -12.06 -27.28
C PHE A 115 36.51 -11.19 -28.17
N SER A 116 35.97 -10.08 -28.65
CA SER A 116 36.63 -9.10 -29.52
C SER A 116 36.98 -7.86 -28.74
N TYR A 117 38.24 -7.40 -28.76
CA TYR A 117 38.67 -6.28 -27.94
C TYR A 117 39.77 -5.43 -28.59
N GLN A 118 39.91 -4.19 -28.13
CA GLN A 118 41.06 -3.35 -28.43
C GLN A 118 41.46 -2.53 -27.21
N THR A 119 42.77 -2.36 -27.04
CA THR A 119 43.34 -1.52 -25.98
C THR A 119 43.85 -0.22 -26.61
N ILE A 120 43.35 0.90 -26.12
CA ILE A 120 43.78 2.25 -26.48
C ILE A 120 44.61 2.79 -25.32
N SER A 121 45.93 2.89 -25.52
CA SER A 121 46.82 3.51 -24.54
C SER A 121 46.67 5.02 -24.54
N GLN A 122 46.66 5.65 -23.36
CA GLN A 122 46.83 7.10 -23.29
C GLN A 122 48.19 7.47 -23.85
N SER A 123 48.22 8.43 -24.79
CA SER A 123 49.47 9.03 -25.22
C SER A 123 50.07 9.78 -24.03
N GLN A 124 51.25 9.34 -23.60
CA GLN A 124 52.04 10.00 -22.58
C GLN A 124 52.37 11.42 -23.06
N ASN A 125 51.67 12.43 -22.53
CA ASN A 125 52.15 13.81 -22.59
C ASN A 125 53.10 14.01 -21.39
N PRO A 126 54.42 14.18 -21.61
CA PRO A 126 55.40 14.26 -20.54
C PRO A 126 55.38 15.66 -19.95
N ASN A 127 54.38 15.97 -19.12
CA ASN A 127 54.42 17.09 -18.19
C ASN A 127 53.35 16.89 -17.11
N THR A 128 53.70 16.11 -16.09
CA THR A 128 53.04 16.15 -14.78
C THR A 128 54.06 16.70 -13.79
N PRO A 129 53.82 17.85 -13.15
CA PRO A 129 54.40 18.14 -11.85
C PRO A 129 53.55 17.42 -10.79
N SER A 130 54.25 16.69 -9.91
CA SER A 130 53.70 16.14 -8.67
C SER A 130 53.12 17.25 -7.78
N SER A 131 52.10 16.87 -7.02
CA SER A 131 51.49 17.58 -5.90
C SER A 131 52.45 18.51 -5.14
N ASP A 132 52.16 19.81 -5.19
CA ASP A 132 52.42 20.68 -4.06
C ASP A 132 51.40 21.82 -4.00
N SER A 133 51.12 22.26 -2.78
CA SER A 133 50.00 23.09 -2.39
C SER A 133 50.00 24.52 -2.96
N THR A 134 48.80 25.13 -2.94
CA THR A 134 48.49 26.57 -3.06
C THR A 134 48.61 27.22 -4.44
N ASN A 135 47.53 27.14 -5.23
CA ASN A 135 47.08 28.32 -6.00
C ASN A 135 45.60 28.23 -6.38
N TYR A 136 44.84 29.20 -5.91
CA TYR A 136 43.45 29.45 -6.26
C TYR A 136 43.37 29.92 -7.72
N ASN A 137 42.66 29.17 -8.57
CA ASN A 137 42.37 29.53 -9.97
C ASN A 137 40.87 29.89 -10.09
N PRO A 138 40.49 31.14 -10.41
CA PRO A 138 39.11 31.63 -10.37
C PRO A 138 38.34 31.36 -11.67
N ASN A 139 38.43 30.15 -12.23
CA ASN A 139 37.56 29.71 -13.31
C ASN A 139 36.86 28.45 -12.84
N VAL A 140 35.79 28.60 -12.06
CA VAL A 140 34.87 27.49 -11.79
C VAL A 140 34.21 27.16 -13.12
N GLN A 141 34.66 26.07 -13.75
CA GLN A 141 34.06 25.55 -14.96
C GLN A 141 32.74 24.91 -14.55
N GLU A 142 31.63 25.43 -15.05
CA GLU A 142 30.31 24.80 -14.94
C GLU A 142 30.40 23.34 -15.43
N SER A 143 29.87 22.41 -14.65
CA SER A 143 29.85 20.99 -14.98
C SER A 143 28.47 20.59 -15.50
N TYR A 144 28.42 20.17 -16.76
CA TYR A 144 27.20 19.78 -17.47
C TYR A 144 27.12 18.26 -17.56
N HIS A 145 25.98 17.67 -17.19
CA HIS A 145 25.73 16.23 -17.23
C HIS A 145 24.44 15.89 -17.98
N TYR A 146 24.54 15.05 -18.99
CA TYR A 146 23.40 14.49 -19.72
C TYR A 146 22.93 13.19 -19.06
N VAL A 147 21.65 13.12 -18.70
CA VAL A 147 21.04 12.01 -17.97
C VAL A 147 20.06 11.28 -18.86
N TYR A 148 20.34 10.01 -19.14
CA TYR A 148 19.37 9.09 -19.72
C TYR A 148 18.69 8.31 -18.60
N ILE A 149 17.37 8.17 -18.69
CA ILE A 149 16.56 7.48 -17.70
C ILE A 149 15.86 6.34 -18.43
N ASP A 150 16.08 5.11 -17.98
CA ASP A 150 15.35 3.96 -18.47
C ASP A 150 13.84 4.15 -18.30
N GLN A 151 13.07 3.49 -19.17
CA GLN A 151 11.63 3.49 -19.06
C GLN A 151 11.21 2.99 -17.67
N LEU A 152 10.52 3.86 -16.94
CA LEU A 152 9.97 3.52 -15.64
C LEU A 152 8.91 2.42 -15.80
N PRO A 153 8.96 1.33 -15.00
CA PRO A 153 7.93 0.30 -15.05
C PRO A 153 6.55 0.86 -14.71
N ASP A 154 5.50 0.38 -15.40
CA ASP A 154 4.14 0.91 -15.27
C ASP A 154 3.61 0.93 -13.83
N TYR A 155 3.99 -0.07 -13.01
CA TYR A 155 3.57 -0.17 -11.61
C TYR A 155 4.22 0.88 -10.70
N ALA A 156 5.28 1.55 -11.17
CA ALA A 156 6.03 2.56 -10.41
C ALA A 156 5.72 4.00 -10.84
N THR A 157 4.99 4.20 -11.94
CA THR A 157 4.63 5.52 -12.47
C THR A 157 3.90 6.40 -11.47
N SER A 158 3.11 5.82 -10.56
CA SER A 158 2.36 6.60 -9.56
C SER A 158 3.23 7.30 -8.52
N TYR A 159 4.45 6.81 -8.25
CA TYR A 159 5.30 7.33 -7.17
C TYR A 159 6.73 7.69 -7.59
N ALA A 160 7.24 7.20 -8.72
CA ALA A 160 8.64 7.39 -9.13
C ALA A 160 8.85 8.30 -10.37
N THR A 161 7.78 8.78 -11.01
CA THR A 161 7.86 9.54 -12.28
C THR A 161 8.81 10.74 -12.24
N ASN A 162 8.80 11.52 -11.16
CA ASN A 162 9.60 12.75 -11.06
C ASN A 162 10.89 12.57 -10.26
N VAL A 163 11.19 11.37 -9.77
CA VAL A 163 12.26 11.15 -8.78
C VAL A 163 13.62 11.64 -9.28
N ILE A 164 14.01 11.31 -10.52
CA ILE A 164 15.33 11.72 -11.04
C ILE A 164 15.39 13.22 -11.28
N TYR A 165 14.27 13.84 -11.66
CA TYR A 165 14.19 15.28 -11.81
C TYR A 165 14.40 15.99 -10.46
N GLU A 166 13.73 15.53 -9.40
CA GLU A 166 13.90 16.09 -8.06
C GLU A 166 15.33 15.84 -7.52
N ALA A 167 15.87 14.64 -7.72
CA ALA A 167 17.23 14.31 -7.29
C ALA A 167 18.31 15.17 -7.99
N THR A 168 18.20 15.37 -9.31
CA THR A 168 19.12 16.23 -10.06
C THR A 168 18.95 17.71 -9.72
N ASN A 169 17.72 18.16 -9.44
CA ASN A 169 17.45 19.50 -8.92
C ASN A 169 18.05 19.72 -7.53
N ALA A 170 18.00 18.72 -6.65
CA ALA A 170 18.60 18.82 -5.32
C ALA A 170 20.10 19.13 -5.42
N TRP A 171 20.82 18.46 -6.32
CA TRP A 171 22.23 18.74 -6.60
C TRP A 171 22.46 20.11 -7.24
N THR A 172 21.64 20.49 -8.22
CA THR A 172 21.70 21.82 -8.88
C THR A 172 21.44 22.96 -7.88
N ASN A 173 20.53 22.75 -6.93
CA ASN A 173 20.20 23.72 -5.89
C ASN A 173 21.30 23.83 -4.84
N ALA A 174 21.93 22.70 -4.50
CA ALA A 174 23.06 22.66 -3.58
C ALA A 174 24.33 23.28 -4.18
N ASN A 175 24.53 23.10 -5.49
CA ASN A 175 25.62 23.71 -6.25
C ASN A 175 25.13 24.17 -7.64
N PRO A 176 24.88 25.49 -7.82
CA PRO A 176 24.41 26.05 -9.08
C PRO A 176 25.33 25.82 -10.28
N ASP A 177 26.60 25.48 -10.08
CA ASP A 177 27.54 25.22 -11.16
C ASP A 177 27.41 23.79 -11.74
N ILE A 178 26.64 22.91 -11.08
CA ILE A 178 26.28 21.58 -11.58
C ILE A 178 24.95 21.66 -12.31
N LYS A 179 24.91 21.26 -13.57
CA LYS A 179 23.70 21.27 -14.40
C LYS A 179 23.42 19.90 -14.99
N PHE A 180 22.15 19.48 -14.90
CA PHE A 180 21.67 18.23 -15.50
C PHE A 180 20.72 18.51 -16.66
N TYR A 181 20.85 17.73 -17.73
CA TYR A 181 20.01 17.79 -18.92
C TYR A 181 19.53 16.40 -19.28
N LYS A 182 18.33 16.29 -19.84
CA LYS A 182 17.86 15.00 -20.34
C LYS A 182 18.62 14.61 -21.61
N ALA A 183 19.09 13.36 -21.66
CA ALA A 183 19.61 12.73 -22.86
C ALA A 183 18.50 11.98 -23.60
N GLU A 184 18.51 12.03 -24.94
CA GLU A 184 17.53 11.30 -25.75
C GLU A 184 17.89 9.82 -25.91
N THR A 185 19.17 9.49 -25.81
CA THR A 185 19.69 8.13 -25.92
C THR A 185 20.76 7.87 -24.88
N GLU A 186 20.91 6.61 -24.48
CA GLU A 186 21.95 6.21 -23.53
C GLU A 186 23.35 6.61 -24.02
N GLY A 187 23.62 6.52 -25.32
CA GLY A 187 24.93 6.83 -25.91
C GLY A 187 25.36 8.30 -25.77
N GLN A 188 24.40 9.22 -25.56
CA GLN A 188 24.66 10.65 -25.35
C GLN A 188 24.78 11.01 -23.87
N ALA A 189 24.52 10.07 -22.97
CA ALA A 189 24.40 10.34 -21.55
C ALA A 189 25.73 10.16 -20.82
N ASP A 190 26.01 11.10 -19.92
CA ASP A 190 27.06 11.02 -18.90
C ASP A 190 26.61 10.18 -17.70
N LEU A 191 25.29 10.13 -17.46
CA LEU A 191 24.64 9.34 -16.42
C LEU A 191 23.46 8.55 -17.02
N VAL A 192 23.37 7.28 -16.66
CA VAL A 192 22.30 6.35 -17.07
C VAL A 192 21.63 5.83 -15.81
N VAL A 193 20.32 6.00 -15.71
CA VAL A 193 19.53 5.55 -14.56
C VAL A 193 18.75 4.30 -14.93
N HIS A 194 18.96 3.22 -14.17
CA HIS A 194 18.18 1.98 -14.24
C HIS A 194 17.31 1.81 -12.99
N TRP A 195 16.11 1.29 -13.20
CA TRP A 195 15.17 0.99 -12.12
C TRP A 195 15.27 -0.47 -11.68
N ILE A 196 15.50 -0.69 -10.40
CA ILE A 196 15.58 -2.03 -9.81
C ILE A 196 14.33 -2.27 -8.98
N ARG A 197 13.55 -3.28 -9.35
CA ARG A 197 12.30 -3.61 -8.64
C ARG A 197 12.54 -3.98 -7.18
N ASP A 198 13.53 -4.84 -6.95
CA ASP A 198 13.86 -5.44 -5.66
C ASP A 198 15.30 -5.99 -5.76
N TYR A 199 16.20 -5.57 -4.87
CA TYR A 199 17.58 -6.09 -4.80
C TYR A 199 17.65 -7.48 -4.13
N GLY A 200 16.53 -7.98 -3.60
CA GLY A 200 16.44 -9.28 -2.95
C GLY A 200 17.25 -9.34 -1.67
N THR A 201 17.88 -10.49 -1.42
CA THR A 201 18.63 -10.74 -0.18
C THR A 201 20.04 -10.13 -0.15
N VAL A 202 20.39 -9.26 -1.12
CA VAL A 202 21.65 -8.52 -1.07
C VAL A 202 21.50 -7.48 0.05
N ALA A 203 22.08 -7.83 1.21
CA ALA A 203 21.81 -7.13 2.46
C ALA A 203 22.08 -5.63 2.37
N GLY A 204 21.01 -4.84 2.49
CA GLY A 204 21.08 -3.38 2.65
C GLY A 204 21.30 -2.57 1.36
N THR A 205 21.33 -3.19 0.18
CA THR A 205 21.44 -2.45 -1.09
C THR A 205 20.08 -1.89 -1.49
N LEU A 206 19.99 -0.56 -1.54
CA LEU A 206 18.80 0.17 -1.98
C LEU A 206 19.02 0.88 -3.31
N GLY A 207 20.28 1.18 -3.63
CA GLY A 207 20.75 1.77 -4.86
C GLY A 207 22.22 1.41 -5.07
N GLU A 208 22.72 1.66 -6.28
CA GLU A 208 24.14 1.49 -6.58
C GLU A 208 24.58 2.38 -7.75
N TYR A 209 25.57 3.23 -7.52
CA TYR A 209 26.43 3.75 -8.58
C TYR A 209 27.54 2.75 -8.90
N VAL A 210 27.54 2.23 -10.13
CA VAL A 210 28.57 1.30 -10.60
C VAL A 210 29.83 2.09 -10.94
N ARG A 211 30.79 2.13 -10.01
CA ARG A 211 32.04 2.91 -10.13
C ARG A 211 32.77 2.64 -11.46
N GLY A 212 33.32 3.71 -12.04
CA GLY A 212 34.03 3.64 -13.32
C GLY A 212 33.10 3.52 -14.54
N THR A 213 31.78 3.54 -14.32
CA THR A 213 30.77 3.56 -15.38
C THR A 213 29.87 4.80 -15.26
N LYS A 214 28.90 4.92 -16.16
CA LYS A 214 27.84 5.94 -16.11
C LYS A 214 26.55 5.45 -15.43
N LEU A 215 26.53 4.25 -14.87
CA LEU A 215 25.30 3.59 -14.43
C LEU A 215 24.98 3.87 -12.95
N VAL A 216 23.81 4.43 -12.70
CA VAL A 216 23.14 4.50 -11.40
C VAL A 216 21.92 3.57 -11.41
N GLN A 217 21.81 2.74 -10.39
CA GLN A 217 20.68 1.85 -10.17
C GLN A 217 19.87 2.34 -8.96
N VAL A 218 18.56 2.48 -9.13
CA VAL A 218 17.66 3.00 -8.08
C VAL A 218 16.61 1.93 -7.73
N GLY A 219 16.58 1.53 -6.46
CA GLY A 219 15.61 0.59 -5.94
C GLY A 219 14.22 1.19 -5.80
N LEU A 220 13.21 0.45 -6.23
CA LEU A 220 11.79 0.85 -6.20
C LEU A 220 11.01 0.23 -5.04
N GLY A 221 11.56 -0.79 -4.38
CA GLY A 221 10.89 -1.49 -3.29
C GLY A 221 11.69 -2.72 -2.84
N ASP A 222 11.12 -3.45 -1.88
CA ASP A 222 11.65 -4.73 -1.41
C ASP A 222 10.55 -5.70 -0.97
N SER A 223 10.95 -6.94 -0.65
CA SER A 223 10.05 -7.97 -0.09
C SER A 223 10.33 -8.27 1.40
N ASN A 224 11.10 -7.43 2.09
CA ASN A 224 11.66 -7.71 3.42
C ASN A 224 10.61 -7.66 4.54
N CYS A 225 9.54 -6.92 4.31
CA CYS A 225 8.61 -6.52 5.34
C CYS A 225 7.53 -7.57 5.66
N LEU A 226 7.08 -8.30 4.63
CA LEU A 226 5.97 -9.27 4.72
C LEU A 226 6.21 -10.52 3.84
N GLY A 227 7.41 -10.69 3.30
CA GLY A 227 7.70 -11.74 2.29
C GLY A 227 7.01 -11.50 0.95
N THR A 228 6.37 -10.34 0.77
CA THR A 228 5.73 -9.89 -0.45
C THR A 228 6.28 -8.53 -0.81
N TRP A 229 6.51 -8.30 -2.10
CA TRP A 229 7.00 -7.04 -2.61
C TRP A 229 6.14 -5.86 -2.17
N GLN A 230 6.77 -4.80 -1.69
CA GLN A 230 6.20 -3.52 -1.29
C GLN A 230 6.98 -2.40 -1.98
N PRO A 231 6.31 -1.39 -2.56
CA PRO A 231 6.99 -0.21 -3.09
C PRO A 231 7.56 0.61 -1.94
N TYR A 232 8.67 1.29 -2.20
CA TYR A 232 9.12 2.38 -1.34
C TYR A 232 8.27 3.64 -1.55
N SER A 233 8.26 4.54 -0.57
CA SER A 233 7.66 5.87 -0.73
C SER A 233 8.41 6.69 -1.78
N THR A 234 7.74 7.67 -2.41
CA THR A 234 8.40 8.62 -3.31
C THR A 234 9.63 9.25 -2.69
N GLN A 235 9.55 9.62 -1.41
CA GLN A 235 10.64 10.24 -0.65
C GLN A 235 11.82 9.30 -0.48
N THR A 236 11.57 8.01 -0.24
CA THR A 236 12.63 7.00 -0.12
C THR A 236 13.33 6.81 -1.47
N VAL A 237 12.57 6.67 -2.57
CA VAL A 237 13.16 6.49 -3.92
C VAL A 237 13.94 7.75 -4.35
N GLU A 238 13.44 8.94 -4.01
CA GLU A 238 14.15 10.22 -4.23
C GLU A 238 15.45 10.30 -3.42
N HIS A 239 15.42 9.87 -2.15
CA HIS A 239 16.62 9.84 -1.31
C HIS A 239 17.68 8.90 -1.89
N ILE A 240 17.28 7.70 -2.30
CA ILE A 240 18.15 6.73 -2.98
C ILE A 240 18.76 7.36 -4.23
N ALA A 241 17.92 7.88 -5.14
CA ALA A 241 18.39 8.48 -6.39
C ALA A 241 19.37 9.64 -6.15
N THR A 242 19.08 10.50 -5.18
CA THR A 242 19.93 11.64 -4.83
C THR A 242 21.28 11.16 -4.28
N HIS A 243 21.28 10.15 -3.41
CA HIS A 243 22.48 9.52 -2.86
C HIS A 243 23.37 8.94 -3.96
N GLU A 244 22.80 8.12 -4.85
CA GLU A 244 23.57 7.47 -5.92
C GLU A 244 24.10 8.47 -6.95
N ILE A 245 23.35 9.54 -7.26
CA ILE A 245 23.85 10.64 -8.09
C ILE A 245 25.03 11.34 -7.40
N GLY A 246 25.04 11.42 -6.07
CA GLY A 246 26.21 11.94 -5.33
C GLY A 246 27.47 11.11 -5.58
N HIS A 247 27.34 9.78 -5.64
CA HIS A 247 28.46 8.91 -6.03
C HIS A 247 28.90 9.13 -7.48
N PHE A 248 27.96 9.34 -8.41
CA PHE A 248 28.29 9.73 -9.80
C PHE A 248 29.07 11.06 -9.86
N LEU A 249 28.74 12.02 -8.99
CA LEU A 249 29.47 13.28 -8.85
C LEU A 249 30.82 13.15 -8.11
N GLY A 250 31.22 11.93 -7.74
CA GLY A 250 32.49 11.63 -7.10
C GLY A 250 32.51 11.78 -5.58
N LEU A 251 31.35 11.82 -4.93
CA LEU A 251 31.27 11.88 -3.46
C LEU A 251 31.35 10.48 -2.86
N ASP A 252 32.16 10.33 -1.81
CA ASP A 252 32.16 9.15 -0.96
C ASP A 252 31.11 9.25 0.15
N HIS A 253 30.86 8.13 0.83
CA HIS A 253 29.99 8.12 2.00
C HIS A 253 30.47 9.09 3.08
N SER A 254 29.51 9.78 3.68
CA SER A 254 29.70 10.63 4.84
C SER A 254 29.44 9.86 6.13
N SER A 255 30.17 10.19 7.19
CA SER A 255 29.90 9.68 8.54
C SER A 255 28.82 10.49 9.29
N ASN A 256 28.37 11.62 8.72
CA ASN A 256 27.33 12.46 9.31
C ASN A 256 25.94 11.89 8.97
N PRO A 257 25.12 11.46 9.96
CA PRO A 257 23.80 10.90 9.73
C PRO A 257 22.80 11.87 9.09
N ASN A 258 23.08 13.17 9.10
CA ASN A 258 22.24 14.18 8.44
C ASN A 258 22.68 14.50 7.00
N SER A 259 23.73 13.85 6.49
CA SER A 259 24.20 14.03 5.12
C SER A 259 23.42 13.15 4.16
N ILE A 260 23.10 13.66 2.96
CA ILE A 260 22.54 12.82 1.88
C ILE A 260 23.46 11.65 1.52
N MET A 261 24.78 11.78 1.73
CA MET A 261 25.76 10.71 1.50
C MET A 261 25.94 9.77 2.70
N TYR A 262 25.06 9.81 3.71
CA TYR A 262 25.10 8.84 4.81
C TYR A 262 24.69 7.45 4.30
N PRO A 263 25.48 6.38 4.55
CA PRO A 263 25.26 5.07 3.91
C PRO A 263 24.02 4.31 4.40
N VAL A 264 23.34 4.79 5.44
CA VAL A 264 22.11 4.16 5.96
C VAL A 264 20.94 5.05 5.64
N ILE A 265 20.16 4.65 4.63
CA ILE A 265 18.98 5.38 4.18
C ILE A 265 17.77 4.96 5.02
N PRO A 266 17.03 5.90 5.62
CA PRO A 266 15.77 5.58 6.27
C PRO A 266 14.72 5.16 5.24
N ILE A 267 14.05 4.03 5.47
CA ILE A 267 13.08 3.45 4.52
C ILE A 267 11.66 3.68 5.04
N ASP A 268 10.84 4.28 4.17
CA ASP A 268 9.38 4.27 4.28
C ASP A 268 8.76 3.51 3.11
N TYR A 269 7.68 2.79 3.39
CA TYR A 269 6.94 2.10 2.35
C TYR A 269 5.86 2.99 1.70
N GLY A 270 5.66 2.81 0.40
CA GLY A 270 4.72 3.56 -0.41
C GLY A 270 3.29 3.06 -0.27
N GLU A 271 2.40 3.68 -1.05
CA GLU A 271 1.00 3.27 -1.11
C GLU A 271 0.85 1.89 -1.75
N VAL A 272 0.05 1.02 -1.13
CA VAL A 272 -0.39 -0.25 -1.70
C VAL A 272 -1.90 -0.38 -1.66
N THR A 273 -2.47 -0.97 -2.71
CA THR A 273 -3.89 -1.30 -2.79
C THR A 273 -4.07 -2.83 -2.81
N ILE A 274 -4.87 -3.33 -1.87
CA ILE A 274 -5.16 -4.74 -1.63
C ILE A 274 -6.65 -4.95 -1.89
N GLN A 275 -6.99 -6.04 -2.60
CA GLN A 275 -8.37 -6.43 -2.81
C GLN A 275 -8.63 -7.80 -2.17
N GLN A 276 -9.72 -7.91 -1.40
CA GLN A 276 -10.11 -9.16 -0.74
C GLN A 276 -11.60 -9.41 -0.94
N ASN A 277 -11.98 -10.67 -1.14
CA ASN A 277 -13.38 -11.08 -1.14
C ASN A 277 -13.66 -11.84 0.15
N LEU A 278 -14.60 -11.34 0.95
CA LEU A 278 -14.93 -11.87 2.27
C LEU A 278 -16.41 -12.27 2.31
N ALA A 279 -16.72 -13.37 3.00
CA ALA A 279 -18.09 -13.78 3.26
C ALA A 279 -18.67 -13.04 4.48
N ALA A 280 -20.00 -13.01 4.62
CA ALA A 280 -20.67 -12.42 5.78
C ALA A 280 -20.13 -12.98 7.11
N GLY A 281 -19.88 -12.09 8.08
CA GLY A 281 -19.34 -12.44 9.40
C GLY A 281 -17.87 -12.84 9.43
N TYR A 282 -17.14 -12.78 8.31
CA TYR A 282 -15.69 -13.02 8.31
C TYR A 282 -14.91 -11.85 8.92
N ILE A 283 -13.78 -12.21 9.51
CA ILE A 283 -12.76 -11.29 10.03
C ILE A 283 -11.54 -11.41 9.12
N SER A 284 -10.93 -10.28 8.77
CA SER A 284 -9.69 -10.20 8.03
C SER A 284 -8.63 -9.42 8.81
N TYR A 285 -7.37 -9.82 8.66
CA TYR A 285 -6.21 -9.09 9.15
C TYR A 285 -5.35 -8.67 7.96
N VAL A 286 -5.03 -7.37 7.88
CA VAL A 286 -4.15 -6.81 6.86
C VAL A 286 -2.97 -6.14 7.56
N PRO A 287 -1.76 -6.70 7.48
CA PRO A 287 -0.60 -6.12 8.16
C PRO A 287 -0.17 -4.80 7.53
N PHE A 288 0.32 -3.90 8.38
CA PHE A 288 1.09 -2.74 7.93
C PHE A 288 2.55 -3.12 7.71
N CYS A 289 3.16 -2.46 6.74
CA CYS A 289 4.54 -2.67 6.40
C CYS A 289 5.41 -1.48 6.80
N THR A 290 6.24 -1.64 7.83
CA THR A 290 7.16 -0.59 8.30
C THR A 290 8.49 -1.16 8.79
N SER A 291 9.56 -0.42 8.54
CA SER A 291 10.88 -0.70 9.11
C SER A 291 11.03 -0.16 10.53
N LYS A 292 10.22 0.85 10.91
CA LYS A 292 10.31 1.65 12.14
C LYS A 292 9.62 0.98 13.33
N ASP A 293 10.09 1.32 14.53
CA ASP A 293 9.47 0.87 15.78
C ASP A 293 8.15 1.57 16.07
N GLU A 294 8.02 2.83 15.66
CA GLU A 294 6.80 3.65 15.76
C GLU A 294 6.62 4.47 14.47
N THR A 295 5.39 4.53 13.96
CA THR A 295 5.06 5.22 12.70
C THR A 295 3.58 5.64 12.65
N SER A 296 3.17 6.19 11.52
CA SER A 296 1.77 6.56 11.24
C SER A 296 1.36 6.04 9.87
N PHE A 297 0.10 5.61 9.73
CA PHE A 297 -0.43 5.11 8.46
C PHE A 297 -1.68 5.86 8.05
N HIS A 298 -1.73 6.25 6.78
CA HIS A 298 -2.96 6.59 6.11
C HIS A 298 -3.57 5.32 5.51
N TYR A 299 -4.86 5.09 5.72
CA TYR A 299 -5.55 3.96 5.12
C TYR A 299 -6.97 4.33 4.70
N SER A 300 -7.50 3.58 3.73
CA SER A 300 -8.88 3.66 3.27
C SER A 300 -9.39 2.27 2.90
N ILE A 301 -10.62 1.97 3.28
CA ILE A 301 -11.30 0.71 3.00
C ILE A 301 -12.64 1.05 2.37
N THR A 302 -12.94 0.43 1.23
CA THR A 302 -14.23 0.53 0.54
C THR A 302 -14.80 -0.87 0.31
N SER A 303 -16.06 -1.04 0.70
CA SER A 303 -16.89 -2.21 0.42
C SER A 303 -17.71 -1.99 -0.85
N ASP A 304 -17.89 -3.03 -1.65
CA ASP A 304 -18.85 -3.04 -2.76
C ASP A 304 -20.29 -3.40 -2.33
N ASP A 305 -20.50 -3.75 -1.06
CA ASP A 305 -21.84 -3.95 -0.52
C ASP A 305 -22.57 -2.60 -0.36
N PRO A 306 -23.77 -2.42 -0.93
CA PRO A 306 -24.47 -1.14 -0.88
C PRO A 306 -25.20 -0.88 0.45
N THR A 307 -25.34 -1.89 1.31
CA THR A 307 -26.23 -1.86 2.48
C THR A 307 -25.50 -2.12 3.79
N TYR A 308 -24.64 -3.14 3.81
CA TYR A 308 -24.01 -3.63 5.03
C TYR A 308 -22.54 -3.22 5.09
N GLY A 309 -22.17 -2.58 6.18
CA GLY A 309 -20.82 -2.07 6.38
C GLY A 309 -19.86 -3.06 7.01
N PHE A 310 -18.65 -2.57 7.24
CA PHE A 310 -17.61 -3.22 8.02
C PHE A 310 -17.28 -2.41 9.28
N LYS A 311 -16.65 -3.08 10.24
CA LYS A 311 -15.90 -2.45 11.31
C LYS A 311 -14.42 -2.60 11.04
N VAL A 312 -13.62 -1.62 11.43
CA VAL A 312 -12.17 -1.65 11.31
C VAL A 312 -11.54 -1.15 12.60
N TYR A 313 -10.49 -1.84 13.02
CA TYR A 313 -9.65 -1.44 14.14
C TYR A 313 -8.19 -1.59 13.72
N VAL A 314 -7.37 -0.58 13.98
CA VAL A 314 -5.91 -0.74 13.95
C VAL A 314 -5.50 -1.46 15.23
N VAL A 315 -4.78 -2.56 15.09
CA VAL A 315 -4.38 -3.43 16.20
C VAL A 315 -2.85 -3.57 16.24
N PRO A 316 -2.24 -3.72 17.43
CA PRO A 316 -0.78 -3.74 17.59
C PRO A 316 -0.08 -4.98 16.99
N ALA A 317 -0.81 -6.10 16.81
CA ALA A 317 -0.24 -7.33 16.28
C ALA A 317 -1.31 -8.28 15.71
N ILE A 318 -0.87 -9.23 14.89
CA ILE A 318 -1.72 -10.31 14.36
C ILE A 318 -2.34 -11.20 15.46
N SER A 319 -1.75 -11.27 16.66
CA SER A 319 -2.32 -12.04 17.78
C SER A 319 -3.70 -11.52 18.21
N GLU A 320 -4.03 -10.26 17.93
CA GLU A 320 -5.33 -9.68 18.23
C GLU A 320 -6.44 -10.26 17.33
N TYR A 321 -6.11 -10.62 16.09
CA TYR A 321 -6.99 -11.39 15.21
C TYR A 321 -7.29 -12.77 15.80
N ASP A 322 -6.25 -13.47 16.29
CA ASP A 322 -6.43 -14.79 16.93
C ASP A 322 -7.25 -14.69 18.21
N GLY A 323 -7.07 -13.62 18.99
CA GLY A 323 -7.89 -13.33 20.17
C GLY A 323 -9.37 -13.22 19.81
N LEU A 324 -9.71 -12.38 18.84
CA LEU A 324 -11.09 -12.19 18.39
C LEU A 324 -11.71 -13.50 17.84
N LYS A 325 -10.96 -14.25 17.04
CA LYS A 325 -11.40 -15.55 16.48
C LYS A 325 -11.74 -16.56 17.58
N ASN A 326 -11.02 -16.51 18.71
CA ASN A 326 -11.24 -17.36 19.88
C ASN A 326 -12.25 -16.76 20.88
N SER A 327 -13.03 -15.74 20.49
CA SER A 327 -13.98 -15.03 21.35
C SER A 327 -13.36 -14.42 22.61
N LEU A 328 -12.08 -14.05 22.53
CA LEU A 328 -11.38 -13.29 23.56
C LEU A 328 -11.47 -11.80 23.26
N SER A 329 -11.26 -10.96 24.28
CA SER A 329 -11.05 -9.52 24.09
C SER A 329 -9.77 -9.29 23.30
N PHE A 330 -9.76 -8.28 22.43
CA PHE A 330 -8.59 -7.84 21.68
C PHE A 330 -8.28 -6.36 21.96
N ASN A 331 -7.02 -5.98 21.82
CA ASN A 331 -6.55 -4.61 21.96
C ASN A 331 -6.54 -3.91 20.60
N HIS A 332 -6.82 -2.60 20.61
CA HIS A 332 -6.70 -1.74 19.44
C HIS A 332 -6.26 -0.34 19.88
N TYR A 333 -5.73 0.44 18.94
CA TYR A 333 -5.37 1.83 19.19
C TYR A 333 -6.64 2.68 19.33
N SER A 334 -6.76 3.42 20.43
CA SER A 334 -7.91 4.29 20.70
C SER A 334 -7.76 5.70 20.11
N GLY A 335 -6.67 5.95 19.37
CA GLY A 335 -6.41 7.23 18.73
C GLY A 335 -7.49 7.59 17.70
N SER A 336 -7.66 8.89 17.47
CA SER A 336 -8.53 9.36 16.38
C SER A 336 -8.06 8.76 15.06
N GLY A 337 -8.98 8.23 14.26
CA GLY A 337 -8.68 7.62 12.96
C GLY A 337 -8.14 6.19 13.01
N CYS A 338 -7.99 5.60 14.20
CA CYS A 338 -7.51 4.22 14.36
C CYS A 338 -8.63 3.17 14.38
N TYR A 339 -9.91 3.58 14.39
CA TYR A 339 -11.03 2.64 14.36
C TYR A 339 -12.30 3.30 13.79
N GLY A 340 -13.18 2.49 13.21
CA GLY A 340 -14.46 2.91 12.67
C GLY A 340 -15.45 1.76 12.63
N GLU A 341 -16.74 2.05 12.87
CA GLU A 341 -17.79 1.03 12.89
C GLU A 341 -18.93 1.33 11.92
N ASN A 342 -19.36 0.29 11.21
CA ASN A 342 -20.54 0.27 10.33
C ASN A 342 -20.44 1.24 9.13
N TYR A 343 -19.30 1.21 8.44
CA TYR A 343 -19.06 2.02 7.25
C TYR A 343 -19.06 1.18 5.97
N ILE A 344 -19.50 1.80 4.86
CA ILE A 344 -19.30 1.26 3.50
C ILE A 344 -17.95 1.72 2.94
N THR A 345 -17.56 2.95 3.26
CA THR A 345 -16.23 3.51 3.02
C THR A 345 -15.76 4.18 4.29
N TYR A 346 -14.55 3.84 4.73
CA TYR A 346 -13.90 4.47 5.86
C TYR A 346 -12.40 4.53 5.64
N GLY A 347 -11.79 5.65 5.97
CA GLY A 347 -10.36 5.82 5.91
C GLY A 347 -9.94 7.03 6.74
N ASN A 348 -8.78 6.94 7.35
CA ASN A 348 -8.19 8.02 8.12
C ASN A 348 -6.69 7.77 8.29
N THR A 349 -6.03 8.68 9.00
CA THR A 349 -4.69 8.49 9.51
C THR A 349 -4.76 7.96 10.95
N CYS A 350 -3.98 6.92 11.24
CA CYS A 350 -3.74 6.43 12.59
C CYS A 350 -2.27 6.65 12.94
N GLU A 351 -2.02 7.42 14.00
CA GLU A 351 -0.67 7.84 14.41
C GLU A 351 -0.16 7.03 15.62
N GLY A 352 1.17 6.96 15.76
CA GLY A 352 1.81 6.37 16.93
C GLY A 352 1.61 4.86 17.03
N ILE A 353 1.64 4.16 15.89
CA ILE A 353 1.45 2.71 15.83
C ILE A 353 2.79 1.99 15.79
N SER A 354 2.88 0.89 16.53
CA SER A 354 4.10 0.09 16.65
C SER A 354 4.35 -0.79 15.43
N LYS A 355 5.61 -1.17 15.23
CA LYS A 355 5.98 -2.25 14.30
C LYS A 355 5.15 -3.52 14.53
N GLY A 356 4.71 -4.15 13.45
CA GLY A 356 3.87 -5.36 13.49
C GLY A 356 2.36 -5.11 13.58
N SER A 357 1.94 -3.85 13.69
CA SER A 357 0.52 -3.46 13.68
C SER A 357 -0.16 -3.76 12.33
N GLY A 358 -1.49 -3.74 12.31
CA GLY A 358 -2.28 -3.93 11.10
C GLY A 358 -3.75 -3.57 11.27
N LEU A 359 -4.51 -3.69 10.19
CA LEU A 359 -5.95 -3.51 10.15
C LEU A 359 -6.66 -4.83 10.47
N LEU A 360 -7.51 -4.81 11.49
CA LEU A 360 -8.48 -5.84 11.79
C LEU A 360 -9.84 -5.41 11.26
N ILE A 361 -10.35 -6.10 10.24
CA ILE A 361 -11.59 -5.76 9.55
C ILE A 361 -12.64 -6.84 9.82
N ILE A 362 -13.84 -6.44 10.23
CA ILE A 362 -14.94 -7.33 10.61
C ILE A 362 -16.15 -6.98 9.73
N LEU A 363 -16.62 -7.94 8.93
CA LEU A 363 -17.86 -7.78 8.17
C LEU A 363 -19.10 -8.06 9.03
N ASP A 364 -20.20 -7.35 8.75
CA ASP A 364 -21.50 -7.69 9.32
C ASP A 364 -21.90 -9.13 8.93
N ASN A 365 -22.64 -9.79 9.81
CA ASN A 365 -23.20 -11.13 9.63
C ASN A 365 -24.28 -11.18 8.53
N ARG A 366 -24.72 -10.03 8.04
CA ARG A 366 -25.58 -9.89 6.87
C ARG A 366 -24.85 -9.14 5.78
N GLN A 367 -24.98 -9.62 4.55
CA GLN A 367 -24.45 -8.99 3.34
C GLN A 367 -25.52 -9.10 2.24
N THR A 368 -25.48 -8.18 1.29
CA THR A 368 -26.35 -8.15 0.11
C THR A 368 -26.00 -9.32 -0.84
N ASN A 369 -24.70 -9.61 -0.97
CA ASN A 369 -24.17 -10.70 -1.78
C ASN A 369 -23.50 -11.77 -0.92
N ALA A 370 -23.25 -12.95 -1.50
CA ALA A 370 -22.57 -14.04 -0.82
C ALA A 370 -21.09 -13.71 -0.48
N LEU A 371 -20.47 -12.89 -1.32
CA LEU A 371 -19.12 -12.37 -1.14
C LEU A 371 -19.14 -10.85 -1.31
N THR A 372 -18.45 -10.17 -0.42
CA THR A 372 -18.26 -8.72 -0.42
C THR A 372 -16.80 -8.44 -0.75
N LYS A 373 -16.57 -7.60 -1.75
CA LYS A 373 -15.23 -7.15 -2.14
C LYS A 373 -14.85 -5.94 -1.31
N LEU A 374 -13.75 -6.05 -0.57
CA LEU A 374 -13.07 -4.93 0.05
C LEU A 374 -11.91 -4.47 -0.83
N THR A 375 -11.82 -3.16 -1.05
CA THR A 375 -10.64 -2.49 -1.61
C THR A 375 -10.00 -1.68 -0.49
N ILE A 376 -8.77 -2.04 -0.14
CA ILE A 376 -8.02 -1.52 1.00
C ILE A 376 -6.78 -0.83 0.45
N THR A 377 -6.66 0.46 0.68
CA THR A 377 -5.47 1.25 0.38
C THR A 377 -4.78 1.59 1.69
N GLN A 378 -3.46 1.44 1.75
CA GLN A 378 -2.67 1.81 2.91
C GLN A 378 -1.33 2.40 2.47
N GLN A 379 -0.86 3.41 3.20
CA GLN A 379 0.40 4.09 2.95
C GLN A 379 1.03 4.47 4.29
N GLU A 380 2.30 4.12 4.47
CA GLU A 380 3.08 4.64 5.59
C GLU A 380 3.28 6.14 5.38
N ILE A 381 2.98 6.95 6.40
CA ILE A 381 3.25 8.38 6.33
C ILE A 381 4.77 8.54 6.37
N PRO A 382 5.38 9.06 5.29
CA PRO A 382 6.82 9.18 5.24
C PRO A 382 7.31 10.08 6.37
N PHE A 383 8.53 9.84 6.86
CA PHE A 383 9.13 10.84 7.73
C PHE A 383 9.19 12.16 6.95
N THR A 384 8.73 13.24 7.56
CA THR A 384 9.08 14.56 7.05
C THR A 384 10.58 14.70 7.29
N THR A 385 11.39 14.57 6.24
CA THR A 385 12.69 15.26 6.20
C THR A 385 12.31 16.72 6.36
N GLY A 386 12.34 17.24 7.58
CA GLY A 386 11.60 18.43 7.97
C GLY A 386 11.96 19.60 7.09
N THR A 387 11.24 19.79 5.98
CA THR A 387 11.71 20.56 4.83
C THR A 387 13.16 20.19 4.42
N MET A 388 13.43 19.94 3.14
CA MET A 388 14.61 20.61 2.59
C MET A 388 14.32 22.12 2.65
N GLN A 389 14.26 22.67 3.87
CA GLN A 389 14.49 24.08 4.06
C GLN A 389 15.86 24.19 3.48
N SER A 390 15.99 25.11 2.53
CA SER A 390 17.24 25.75 2.17
C SER A 390 18.06 25.97 3.45
N THR A 391 18.82 24.96 3.85
CA THR A 391 19.83 25.02 4.88
C THR A 391 21.09 25.07 4.06
N THR A 392 21.25 26.26 3.48
CA THR A 392 22.49 26.91 3.06
C THR A 392 23.47 26.97 4.23
N SER A 393 23.78 25.84 4.85
CA SER A 393 24.58 25.74 6.07
C SER A 393 25.41 24.47 6.08
N ALA A 394 26.13 24.23 4.99
CA ALA A 394 27.40 23.49 5.02
C ALA A 394 28.32 23.74 3.81
N ILE A 395 28.06 24.77 2.97
CA ILE A 395 28.99 25.16 1.90
C ILE A 395 29.29 26.65 2.07
N VAL A 396 30.58 26.92 2.12
CA VAL A 396 31.25 28.15 2.57
C VAL A 396 30.79 29.39 1.79
N SER A 397 30.61 30.47 2.54
CA SER A 397 30.43 31.85 2.07
C SER A 397 31.51 32.27 1.08
N TYR A 398 31.17 32.94 -0.03
CA TYR A 398 31.86 34.13 -0.56
C TYR A 398 31.09 34.68 -1.78
N ASN A 399 30.49 35.85 -1.56
CA ASN A 399 30.39 37.01 -2.43
C ASN A 399 30.03 36.93 -3.94
N TYR A 400 29.18 37.91 -4.27
CA TYR A 400 29.05 38.71 -5.50
C TYR A 400 27.91 38.40 -6.48
N MET A 401 26.86 39.19 -6.26
CA MET A 401 26.01 39.82 -7.26
C MET A 401 26.76 40.24 -8.53
N SER A 402 26.27 39.81 -9.69
CA SER A 402 25.99 40.69 -10.84
C SER A 402 25.21 39.92 -11.90
N ASN A 403 24.16 40.55 -12.43
CA ASN A 403 23.14 40.09 -13.40
C ASN A 403 21.77 39.71 -12.82
N ALA A 404 21.51 40.08 -11.56
CA ALA A 404 20.25 39.76 -10.89
C ALA A 404 19.03 40.54 -11.42
N GLU A 405 19.14 41.79 -11.88
CA GLU A 405 17.95 42.66 -11.95
C GLU A 405 16.91 42.30 -13.03
N GLU A 406 17.31 41.76 -14.19
CA GLU A 406 16.38 41.41 -15.27
C GLU A 406 15.76 40.00 -15.09
N THR A 407 16.56 39.06 -14.58
CA THR A 407 16.10 37.70 -14.23
C THR A 407 15.31 37.69 -12.93
N GLN A 408 15.68 38.51 -11.94
CA GLN A 408 14.95 38.68 -10.68
C GLN A 408 13.62 39.38 -10.88
N ALA A 409 13.50 40.36 -11.79
CA ALA A 409 12.21 40.99 -12.09
C ALA A 409 11.24 39.99 -12.76
N THR A 410 11.75 39.16 -13.68
CA THR A 410 10.94 38.13 -14.35
C THR A 410 10.54 37.01 -13.39
N MET A 411 11.45 36.60 -12.51
CA MET A 411 11.21 35.57 -11.51
C MET A 411 10.32 36.09 -10.36
N GLN A 412 10.48 37.33 -9.91
CA GLN A 412 9.58 37.95 -8.92
C GLN A 412 8.18 38.13 -9.49
N LYS A 413 8.04 38.45 -10.78
CA LYS A 413 6.74 38.50 -11.45
C LYS A 413 6.09 37.12 -11.49
N ALA A 414 6.82 36.08 -11.92
CA ALA A 414 6.32 34.71 -11.93
C ALA A 414 5.96 34.21 -10.52
N ILE A 415 6.76 34.53 -9.50
CA ILE A 415 6.48 34.23 -8.10
C ILE A 415 5.22 34.97 -7.63
N SER A 416 5.05 36.24 -7.97
CA SER A 416 3.86 37.02 -7.58
C SER A 416 2.57 36.50 -8.23
N GLU A 417 2.67 36.03 -9.48
CA GLU A 417 1.56 35.42 -10.22
C GLU A 417 1.22 34.03 -9.64
N ALA A 418 2.24 33.23 -9.32
CA ALA A 418 2.07 31.95 -8.65
C ALA A 418 1.49 32.11 -7.23
N GLN A 419 1.96 33.10 -6.46
CA GLN A 419 1.41 33.44 -5.14
C GLN A 419 -0.04 33.91 -5.22
N SER A 420 -0.39 34.73 -6.21
CA SER A 420 -1.77 35.17 -6.42
C SER A 420 -2.69 34.01 -6.84
N SER A 421 -2.20 33.11 -7.68
CA SER A 421 -2.90 31.88 -8.06
C SER A 421 -3.11 30.95 -6.88
N LEU A 422 -2.06 30.75 -6.07
CA LEU A 422 -2.11 29.94 -4.86
C LEU A 422 -3.07 30.54 -3.82
N GLN A 423 -3.04 31.86 -3.61
CA GLN A 423 -3.96 32.54 -2.70
C GLN A 423 -5.41 32.38 -3.16
N SER A 424 -5.69 32.51 -4.46
CA SER A 424 -7.02 32.26 -5.02
C SER A 424 -7.50 30.82 -4.77
N GLN A 425 -6.60 29.83 -4.87
CA GLN A 425 -6.90 28.44 -4.55
C GLN A 425 -7.13 28.22 -3.06
N ILE A 426 -6.35 28.86 -2.19
CA ILE A 426 -6.54 28.84 -0.73
C ILE A 426 -7.90 29.46 -0.36
N ASP A 427 -8.26 30.59 -0.95
CA ASP A 427 -9.54 31.26 -0.70
C ASP A 427 -10.72 30.41 -1.19
N ALA A 428 -10.57 29.74 -2.33
CA ALA A 428 -11.55 28.80 -2.86
C ALA A 428 -11.71 27.57 -1.94
N ALA A 429 -10.60 27.03 -1.44
CA ALA A 429 -10.61 25.91 -0.50
C ALA A 429 -11.24 26.30 0.85
N ALA A 430 -10.89 27.48 1.39
CA ALA A 430 -11.49 28.00 2.62
C ALA A 430 -13.00 28.22 2.48
N LYS A 431 -13.46 28.71 1.32
CA LYS A 431 -14.89 28.85 1.03
C LYS A 431 -15.60 27.50 0.91
N ALA A 432 -14.96 26.50 0.28
CA ALA A 432 -15.50 25.14 0.20
C ALA A 432 -15.57 24.48 1.60
N GLN A 433 -14.56 24.69 2.43
CA GLN A 433 -14.55 24.22 3.82
C GLN A 433 -15.67 24.85 4.64
N ALA A 434 -15.84 26.18 4.57
CA ALA A 434 -16.93 26.87 5.27
C ALA A 434 -18.34 26.40 4.81
N GLN A 435 -18.49 26.06 3.53
CA GLN A 435 -19.73 25.46 3.01
C GLN A 435 -19.96 24.04 3.55
N ALA A 436 -18.91 23.23 3.63
CA ALA A 436 -18.98 21.89 4.20
C ALA A 436 -19.32 21.91 5.70
N GLU A 437 -18.72 22.83 6.47
CA GLU A 437 -19.01 23.04 7.89
C GLU A 437 -20.47 23.49 8.11
N ALA A 438 -20.97 24.44 7.31
CA ALA A 438 -22.37 24.86 7.37
C ALA A 438 -23.35 23.72 7.01
N GLN A 439 -22.98 22.87 6.06
CA GLN A 439 -23.77 21.69 5.70
C GLN A 439 -23.75 20.64 6.81
N ALA A 440 -22.61 20.41 7.46
CA ALA A 440 -22.48 19.51 8.60
C ALA A 440 -23.32 19.98 9.79
N GLU A 441 -23.34 21.28 10.09
CA GLU A 441 -24.17 21.86 11.15
C GLU A 441 -25.68 21.70 10.86
N SER A 442 -26.09 21.93 9.61
CA SER A 442 -27.48 21.70 9.17
C SER A 442 -27.90 20.23 9.33
N VAL A 443 -27.02 19.29 8.98
CA VAL A 443 -27.26 17.85 9.17
C VAL A 443 -27.34 17.48 10.65
N ALA A 444 -26.50 18.07 11.50
CA ALA A 444 -26.54 17.86 12.95
C ALA A 444 -27.87 18.34 13.55
N GLN A 445 -28.33 19.54 13.17
CA GLN A 445 -29.63 20.08 13.61
C GLN A 445 -30.80 19.21 13.12
N ALA A 446 -30.75 18.72 11.87
CA ALA A 446 -31.76 17.82 11.33
C ALA A 446 -31.81 16.49 12.11
N LYS A 447 -30.65 15.94 12.49
CA LYS A 447 -30.55 14.73 13.32
C LYS A 447 -31.13 14.94 14.72
N GLU A 448 -30.85 16.08 15.35
CA GLU A 448 -31.41 16.42 16.67
C GLU A 448 -32.94 16.56 16.61
N GLN A 449 -33.47 17.25 15.60
CA GLN A 449 -34.92 17.37 15.39
C GLN A 449 -35.57 16.00 15.17
N MET A 450 -34.92 15.11 14.41
CA MET A 450 -35.41 13.76 14.17
C MET A 450 -35.39 12.92 15.46
N GLN A 451 -34.33 13.02 16.27
CA GLN A 451 -34.25 12.34 17.56
C GLN A 451 -35.34 12.82 18.54
N ASN A 452 -35.61 14.12 18.59
CA ASN A 452 -36.68 14.67 19.42
C ASN A 452 -38.07 14.17 18.98
N LYS A 453 -38.30 14.03 17.67
CA LYS A 453 -39.53 13.41 17.14
C LYS A 453 -39.64 11.93 17.54
N ILE A 454 -38.54 11.17 17.45
CA ILE A 454 -38.50 9.76 17.88
C ILE A 454 -38.84 9.64 19.37
N ASN A 455 -38.22 10.46 20.22
CA ASN A 455 -38.47 10.45 21.67
C ASN A 455 -39.95 10.74 21.97
N THR A 456 -40.53 11.75 21.30
CA THR A 456 -41.96 12.09 21.45
C THR A 456 -42.88 10.92 21.06
N VAL A 457 -42.57 10.20 19.98
CA VAL A 457 -43.35 9.04 19.53
C VAL A 457 -43.21 7.90 20.55
N MET A 458 -42.01 7.66 21.07
CA MET A 458 -41.74 6.64 22.07
C MET A 458 -42.50 6.91 23.38
N GLU A 459 -42.51 8.15 23.87
CA GLU A 459 -43.28 8.55 25.06
C GLU A 459 -44.78 8.34 24.87
N LYS A 460 -45.34 8.71 23.70
CA LYS A 460 -46.74 8.43 23.37
C LYS A 460 -47.04 6.93 23.35
N ALA A 461 -46.16 6.14 22.74
CA ALA A 461 -46.32 4.68 22.69
C ALA A 461 -46.28 4.06 24.09
N GLN A 462 -45.36 4.50 24.96
CA GLN A 462 -45.27 4.04 26.35
C GLN A 462 -46.51 4.42 27.17
N SER A 463 -47.07 5.61 26.95
CA SER A 463 -48.32 6.05 27.58
C SER A 463 -49.50 5.16 27.18
N GLU A 464 -49.65 4.86 25.88
CA GLU A 464 -50.71 3.97 25.39
C GLU A 464 -50.54 2.53 25.90
N ILE A 465 -49.31 2.00 25.91
CA ILE A 465 -49.02 0.68 26.50
C ILE A 465 -49.41 0.64 27.97
N SER A 466 -49.11 1.70 28.73
CA SER A 466 -49.46 1.78 30.16
C SER A 466 -50.97 1.81 30.39
N LYS A 467 -51.72 2.49 29.51
CA LYS A 467 -53.19 2.52 29.55
C LYS A 467 -53.79 1.15 29.22
N VAL A 468 -53.31 0.48 28.18
CA VAL A 468 -53.76 -0.87 27.83
C VAL A 468 -53.46 -1.86 28.96
N LYS A 469 -52.29 -1.73 29.60
CA LYS A 469 -51.89 -2.55 30.74
C LYS A 469 -52.83 -2.38 31.93
N SER A 470 -53.16 -1.14 32.31
CA SER A 470 -54.06 -0.90 33.45
C SER A 470 -55.49 -1.37 33.18
N GLU A 471 -55.97 -1.24 31.94
CA GLU A 471 -57.26 -1.81 31.52
C GLU A 471 -57.25 -3.35 31.58
N ALA A 472 -56.15 -3.99 31.19
CA ALA A 472 -55.98 -5.44 31.27
C ALA A 472 -55.95 -5.92 32.73
N GLU A 473 -55.19 -5.25 33.60
CA GLU A 473 -55.10 -5.57 35.04
C GLU A 473 -56.47 -5.44 35.73
N SER A 474 -57.24 -4.40 35.41
CA SER A 474 -58.61 -4.23 35.91
C SER A 474 -59.54 -5.38 35.48
N LYS A 475 -59.48 -5.77 34.19
CA LYS A 475 -60.26 -6.92 33.68
C LYS A 475 -59.87 -8.24 34.33
N ILE A 476 -58.57 -8.46 34.56
CA ILE A 476 -58.07 -9.65 35.26
C ILE A 476 -58.61 -9.69 36.70
N GLY A 477 -58.60 -8.56 37.40
CA GLY A 477 -59.19 -8.44 38.75
C GLY A 477 -60.67 -8.83 38.78
N ALA A 478 -61.47 -8.29 37.84
CA ALA A 478 -62.89 -8.62 37.74
C ALA A 478 -63.15 -10.11 37.44
N ILE A 479 -62.30 -10.75 36.62
CA ILE A 479 -62.36 -12.19 36.35
C ILE A 479 -62.03 -12.99 37.62
N SER A 480 -61.02 -12.58 38.37
CA SER A 480 -60.64 -13.22 39.64
C SER A 480 -61.78 -13.21 40.64
N GLU A 481 -62.44 -12.07 40.83
CA GLU A 481 -63.61 -11.95 41.71
C GLU A 481 -64.80 -12.83 41.25
N ALA A 482 -65.01 -12.95 39.94
CA ALA A 482 -66.04 -13.82 39.38
C ALA A 482 -65.71 -15.31 39.62
N HIS A 483 -64.43 -15.68 39.54
CA HIS A 483 -63.96 -17.03 39.86
C HIS A 483 -64.17 -17.38 41.35
N GLU A 484 -63.83 -16.48 42.28
CA GLU A 484 -64.10 -16.71 43.70
C GLU A 484 -65.59 -16.91 43.99
N LYS A 485 -66.47 -16.11 43.35
CA LYS A 485 -67.93 -16.29 43.48
C LYS A 485 -68.40 -17.64 42.93
N LYS A 486 -67.83 -18.09 41.81
CA LYS A 486 -68.12 -19.41 41.24
C LYS A 486 -67.74 -20.52 42.21
N ASP A 487 -66.58 -20.44 42.85
CA ASP A 487 -66.12 -21.44 43.82
C ASP A 487 -67.03 -21.49 45.05
N VAL A 488 -67.51 -20.34 45.52
CA VAL A 488 -68.52 -20.25 46.59
C VAL A 488 -69.83 -20.92 46.19
N TYR A 489 -70.35 -20.64 44.99
CA TYR A 489 -71.58 -21.28 44.50
C TYR A 489 -71.41 -22.79 44.31
N GLN A 490 -70.25 -23.23 43.83
CA GLN A 490 -69.97 -24.67 43.69
C GLN A 490 -69.96 -25.36 45.06
N SER A 491 -69.34 -24.76 46.07
CA SER A 491 -69.37 -25.28 47.44
C SER A 491 -70.80 -25.38 48.01
N GLN A 492 -71.67 -24.41 47.71
CA GLN A 492 -73.08 -24.47 48.10
C GLN A 492 -73.84 -25.59 47.38
N ILE A 493 -73.59 -25.80 46.09
CA ILE A 493 -74.16 -26.90 45.31
C ILE A 493 -73.74 -28.25 45.90
N ASP A 494 -72.46 -28.42 46.22
CA ASP A 494 -71.93 -29.67 46.78
C ASP A 494 -72.55 -29.98 48.16
N LYS A 495 -72.77 -28.95 48.97
CA LYS A 495 -73.48 -29.06 50.24
C LYS A 495 -74.94 -29.49 50.04
N LEU A 496 -75.66 -28.84 49.13
CA LEU A 496 -77.05 -29.20 48.81
C LEU A 496 -77.17 -30.63 48.29
N ASN A 497 -76.25 -31.07 47.42
CA ASN A 497 -76.20 -32.44 46.93
C ASN A 497 -75.96 -33.45 48.06
N SER A 498 -75.09 -33.12 49.01
CA SER A 498 -74.84 -33.96 50.19
C SER A 498 -76.08 -34.09 51.09
N GLU A 499 -76.82 -32.99 51.29
CA GLU A 499 -78.08 -32.97 52.02
C GLU A 499 -79.17 -33.78 51.29
N LEU A 500 -79.25 -33.68 49.96
CA LEU A 500 -80.17 -34.45 49.13
C LEU A 500 -79.92 -35.96 49.28
N ILE A 501 -78.66 -36.40 49.16
CA ILE A 501 -78.26 -37.80 49.34
C ILE A 501 -78.64 -38.30 50.74
N SER A 502 -78.46 -37.48 51.78
CA SER A 502 -78.87 -37.83 53.14
C SER A 502 -80.38 -37.96 53.28
N LEU A 503 -81.16 -37.12 52.58
CA LEU A 503 -82.62 -37.19 52.57
C LEU A 503 -83.12 -38.43 51.82
N GLU A 504 -82.57 -38.72 50.65
CA GLU A 504 -82.87 -39.92 49.86
C GLU A 504 -82.60 -41.19 50.68
N LYS A 505 -81.48 -41.24 51.41
CA LYS A 505 -81.18 -42.34 52.33
C LYS A 505 -82.22 -42.46 53.45
N SER A 506 -82.59 -41.35 54.09
CA SER A 506 -83.62 -41.38 55.15
C SER A 506 -85.00 -41.79 54.64
N ILE A 507 -85.32 -41.53 53.38
CA ILE A 507 -86.57 -41.97 52.75
C ILE A 507 -86.51 -43.47 52.44
N SER A 508 -85.39 -43.97 51.91
CA SER A 508 -85.16 -45.40 51.68
C SER A 508 -85.24 -46.21 52.98
N ASP A 509 -84.59 -45.72 54.05
CA ASP A 509 -84.60 -46.38 55.36
C ASP A 509 -86.03 -46.45 55.95
N LYS A 510 -86.89 -45.46 55.64
CA LYS A 510 -88.31 -45.46 56.05
C LYS A 510 -89.21 -46.35 55.17
N SER A 511 -88.87 -46.60 53.91
CA SER A 511 -89.64 -47.54 53.08
C SER A 511 -89.39 -48.99 53.48
N ASP A 512 -88.18 -49.31 53.95
CA ASP A 512 -87.81 -50.65 54.41
C ASP A 512 -88.44 -51.00 55.79
N GLU A 513 -88.73 -50.01 56.64
CA GLU A 513 -89.47 -50.22 57.92
C GLU A 513 -90.99 -50.47 57.76
N SER A 514 -91.57 -50.28 56.56
CA SER A 514 -93.03 -50.48 56.33
C SER A 514 -93.41 -51.81 55.66
N SER A 515 -92.45 -52.72 55.47
CA SER A 515 -92.63 -53.98 54.72
C SER A 515 -92.76 -55.24 55.59
N GLN A 516 -93.12 -55.13 56.87
CA GLN A 516 -93.47 -56.26 57.75
C GLN A 516 -94.68 -55.92 58.62
N ASP A 517 -95.88 -55.97 58.03
CA ASP A 517 -97.05 -56.68 58.59
C ASP A 517 -98.23 -56.70 57.60
N GLU A 518 -98.99 -57.78 57.71
CA GLU A 518 -99.76 -58.49 56.70
C GLU A 518 -101.22 -58.00 56.47
N ILE A 519 -101.67 -58.13 55.20
CA ILE A 519 -102.88 -58.85 54.75
C ILE A 519 -104.29 -58.15 54.65
N ASN A 520 -104.83 -58.29 53.41
CA ASN A 520 -106.22 -58.35 52.89
C ASN A 520 -107.17 -57.14 53.05
N MET A 521 -107.86 -56.64 52.00
CA MET A 521 -108.67 -57.37 51.01
C MET A 521 -109.12 -56.39 49.87
N ALA A 522 -109.11 -56.84 48.60
CA ALA A 522 -109.96 -56.51 47.42
C ALA A 522 -110.47 -55.05 47.20
N ASP A 523 -110.59 -54.44 46.01
CA ASP A 523 -110.40 -54.73 44.58
C ASP A 523 -110.68 -53.39 43.85
N THR A 524 -110.20 -53.23 42.61
CA THR A 524 -110.41 -52.16 41.60
C THR A 524 -109.27 -51.14 41.33
N SER A 525 -108.52 -51.42 40.25
CA SER A 525 -107.76 -50.48 39.41
C SER A 525 -108.72 -49.61 38.55
N PRO A 526 -108.31 -48.47 37.92
CA PRO A 526 -107.00 -48.28 37.29
C PRO A 526 -106.31 -46.89 37.43
N THR A 527 -104.98 -46.94 37.40
CA THR A 527 -104.01 -46.02 36.74
C THR A 527 -104.14 -44.49 36.93
N ARG A 528 -103.08 -43.86 37.48
CA ARG A 528 -102.45 -42.67 36.86
C ARG A 528 -101.05 -42.36 37.41
N ASP A 529 -100.08 -42.41 36.50
CA ASP A 529 -98.76 -41.78 36.54
C ASP A 529 -98.81 -40.32 37.00
N TYR A 530 -97.89 -39.92 37.88
CA TYR A 530 -97.30 -38.58 37.88
C TYR A 530 -95.81 -38.66 38.23
N THR A 531 -95.01 -38.80 37.18
CA THR A 531 -93.59 -38.44 37.15
C THR A 531 -93.44 -36.96 37.51
N LEU A 532 -92.82 -36.63 38.65
CA LEU A 532 -92.47 -35.24 38.97
C LEU A 532 -91.00 -34.99 38.60
N PHE A 533 -90.78 -34.54 37.36
CA PHE A 533 -89.53 -33.94 36.92
C PHE A 533 -89.38 -32.57 37.58
N LEU A 534 -88.44 -32.41 38.51
CA LEU A 534 -88.03 -31.10 39.00
C LEU A 534 -86.94 -30.53 38.08
N HIS A 535 -87.35 -29.73 37.10
CA HIS A 535 -86.45 -28.86 36.33
C HIS A 535 -86.06 -27.67 37.20
N ILE A 536 -84.83 -27.65 37.72
CA ILE A 536 -84.23 -26.44 38.29
C ILE A 536 -83.45 -25.74 37.17
N THR A 537 -84.05 -24.68 36.64
CA THR A 537 -83.36 -23.74 35.74
C THR A 537 -82.58 -22.73 36.57
N ILE A 538 -81.26 -22.89 36.64
CA ILE A 538 -80.36 -21.85 37.15
C ILE A 538 -80.08 -20.89 35.99
N LYS A 539 -80.58 -19.66 36.08
CA LYS A 539 -80.20 -18.57 35.17
C LYS A 539 -78.77 -18.13 35.48
N ALA A 540 -77.92 -18.18 34.46
CA ALA A 540 -76.57 -17.64 34.42
C ALA A 540 -76.56 -16.11 34.46
#